data_AF-A0A381RL80-F1
#
_entry.id   AF-A0A381RL80-F1
#
_cell.length_a   1.000
_cell.length_b   1.000
_cell.length_c   1.000
_cell.angle_alpha   90.00
_cell.angle_beta   90.00
_cell.angle_gamma   90.00
#
_symmetry.space_group_name_H-M   'P 1'
#
loop_
_entity.id
_entity.type
_entity.pdbx_description
1 polymer ?
#
loop_
_entity_poly.entity_id
_entity_poly.type
_entity_poly.pdbx_seq_one_letter_code
_entity_poly.pdbx_strand_id
1 'polypeptide(L)'
;MAAELGIGIMVMEPLKEGRYVKELKGELDLTPLQEFGIETWAQALLSWVVFDPRASITIPATSRPERINENALSGSLGTMPQELREYVREEIVRLL
;
A
#
# COMPACT_ATOMS: atom_id res chain seq x y z
N MET A 1 -11.22 20.24 8.13
CA MET A 1 -10.70 18.89 7.74
C MET A 1 -10.91 17.90 8.88
N ALA A 2 -10.80 16.58 8.66
CA ALA A 2 -10.92 15.57 9.75
C ALA A 2 -9.93 15.84 10.92
N ALA A 3 -8.71 16.28 10.58
CA ALA A 3 -7.69 16.69 11.55
C ALA A 3 -8.13 17.84 12.46
N GLU A 4 -8.86 18.84 11.94
CA GLU A 4 -9.37 19.96 12.74
C GLU A 4 -10.43 19.54 13.77
N LEU A 5 -11.05 18.38 13.56
CA LEU A 5 -12.08 17.81 14.43
C LEU A 5 -11.56 16.69 15.35
N GLY A 6 -10.25 16.39 15.30
CA GLY A 6 -9.68 15.26 16.05
C GLY A 6 -10.18 13.89 15.61
N ILE A 7 -10.66 13.76 14.36
CA ILE A 7 -11.22 12.53 13.81
C ILE A 7 -10.16 11.77 13.01
N GLY A 8 -9.93 10.51 13.37
CA GLY A 8 -9.05 9.60 12.62
C GLY A 8 -9.68 9.12 11.31
N ILE A 9 -8.85 8.82 10.32
CA ILE A 9 -9.29 8.30 9.01
C ILE A 9 -8.92 6.83 8.91
N MET A 10 -9.92 5.99 8.67
CA MET A 10 -9.76 4.57 8.36
C MET A 10 -9.90 4.34 6.87
N VAL A 11 -8.94 3.64 6.26
CA VAL A 11 -8.99 3.26 4.85
C VAL A 11 -9.39 1.79 4.72
N MET A 12 -10.51 1.55 4.02
CA MET A 12 -11.04 0.22 3.73
C MET A 12 -10.82 -0.12 2.24
N GLU A 13 -10.69 -1.42 1.94
CA GLU A 13 -10.39 -1.92 0.58
C GLU A 13 -9.13 -1.30 -0.06
N PRO A 14 -7.99 -1.18 0.66
CA PRO A 14 -6.79 -0.53 0.11
C PRO A 14 -6.24 -1.20 -1.16
N LEU A 15 -6.53 -2.49 -1.36
CA LEU A 15 -6.11 -3.27 -2.53
C LEU A 15 -7.26 -3.57 -3.50
N LYS A 16 -8.43 -2.94 -3.31
CA LYS A 16 -9.67 -3.18 -4.05
C LYS A 16 -10.00 -4.68 -4.21
N GLU A 17 -10.24 -5.39 -3.10
CA GLU A 17 -10.48 -6.84 -3.08
C GLU A 17 -9.35 -7.68 -3.72
N GLY A 18 -8.14 -7.10 -3.81
CA GLY A 18 -6.98 -7.69 -4.46
C GLY A 18 -6.92 -7.47 -5.97
N ARG A 19 -7.81 -6.70 -6.59
CA ARG A 19 -7.77 -6.40 -8.03
C ARG A 19 -6.47 -5.70 -8.42
N TYR A 20 -5.97 -4.80 -7.58
CA TYR A 20 -4.71 -4.10 -7.81
C TYR A 20 -3.46 -5.00 -7.81
N VAL A 21 -3.60 -6.28 -7.44
CA VAL A 21 -2.50 -7.26 -7.53
C VAL A 21 -2.83 -8.46 -8.42
N LYS A 22 -4.10 -8.70 -8.75
CA LYS A 22 -4.55 -9.87 -9.53
C LYS A 22 -4.87 -9.56 -10.99
N GLU A 23 -5.27 -8.33 -11.30
CA GLU A 23 -5.85 -7.95 -12.61
C GLU A 23 -4.94 -7.02 -13.43
N LEU A 24 -3.64 -7.02 -13.13
CA LEU A 24 -2.66 -6.17 -13.80
C LEU A 24 -2.42 -6.65 -15.23
N LYS A 25 -2.35 -5.71 -16.18
CA LYS A 25 -2.10 -5.96 -17.61
C LYS A 25 -0.62 -6.19 -17.97
N GLY A 26 0.23 -6.36 -16.97
CA GLY A 26 1.66 -6.55 -17.16
C GLY A 26 2.40 -6.74 -15.84
N GLU A 27 3.73 -6.73 -15.93
CA GLU A 27 4.61 -6.81 -14.76
C GLU A 27 4.95 -5.41 -14.27
N LEU A 28 4.90 -5.26 -12.96
CA LEU A 28 5.29 -4.07 -12.22
C LEU A 28 6.73 -4.28 -11.71
N ASP A 29 7.58 -3.25 -11.79
CA ASP A 29 9.00 -3.32 -11.39
C ASP A 29 9.22 -3.05 -9.88
N LEU A 30 9.63 -4.07 -9.11
CA LEU A 30 9.86 -3.92 -7.66
C LEU A 30 11.25 -3.38 -7.34
N THR A 31 12.18 -3.31 -8.30
CA THR A 31 13.58 -2.97 -8.05
C THR A 31 13.75 -1.67 -7.25
N PRO A 32 13.01 -0.57 -7.53
CA PRO A 32 13.14 0.68 -6.75
C PRO A 32 12.68 0.59 -5.29
N LEU A 33 11.95 -0.46 -4.90
CA LEU A 33 11.32 -0.60 -3.60
C LEU A 33 12.02 -1.61 -2.68
N GLN A 34 12.85 -2.48 -3.25
CA GLN A 34 13.53 -3.56 -2.51
C GLN A 34 14.43 -3.02 -1.39
N GLU A 35 15.10 -1.87 -1.59
CA GLU A 35 15.97 -1.28 -0.57
C GLU A 35 15.21 -0.80 0.68
N PHE A 36 13.88 -0.64 0.58
CA PHE A 36 13.00 -0.27 1.68
C PHE A 36 12.31 -1.47 2.34
N GLY A 37 12.73 -2.70 2.00
CA GLY A 37 12.12 -3.93 2.53
C GLY A 37 10.74 -4.23 1.96
N ILE A 38 10.41 -3.66 0.80
CA ILE A 38 9.18 -3.97 0.07
C ILE A 38 9.50 -5.07 -0.95
N GLU A 39 8.89 -6.23 -0.75
CA GLU A 39 9.12 -7.43 -1.54
C GLU A 39 7.92 -7.79 -2.43
N THR A 40 6.74 -7.21 -2.17
CA THR A 40 5.52 -7.47 -2.95
C THR A 40 4.74 -6.19 -3.27
N TRP A 41 3.91 -6.26 -4.30
CA TRP A 41 3.03 -5.13 -4.65
C TRP A 41 1.90 -4.86 -3.67
N ALA A 42 1.45 -5.91 -2.97
CA ALA A 42 0.53 -5.70 -1.87
C ALA A 42 1.18 -4.84 -0.78
N GLN A 43 2.45 -5.11 -0.44
CA GLN A 43 3.20 -4.31 0.52
C GLN A 43 3.41 -2.88 0.03
N ALA A 44 3.77 -2.67 -1.23
CA ALA A 44 3.96 -1.34 -1.80
C ALA A 44 2.68 -0.49 -1.72
N LEU A 45 1.54 -1.05 -2.13
CA LEU A 45 0.24 -0.36 -2.12
C LEU A 45 -0.27 -0.11 -0.70
N LEU A 46 -0.07 -1.05 0.24
CA LEU A 46 -0.43 -0.84 1.63
C LEU A 46 0.45 0.21 2.30
N SER A 47 1.75 0.19 2.04
CA SER A 47 2.71 1.18 2.52
C SER A 47 2.38 2.58 1.97
N TRP A 48 1.99 2.66 0.69
CA TRP A 48 1.51 3.90 0.07
C TRP A 48 0.34 4.54 0.84
N VAL A 49 -0.58 3.71 1.36
CA VAL A 49 -1.70 4.17 2.20
C VAL A 49 -1.24 4.55 3.61
N VAL A 50 -0.49 3.67 4.28
CA VAL A 50 -0.05 3.84 5.67
C VAL A 50 0.85 5.07 5.85
N PHE A 51 1.62 5.43 4.83
CA PHE A 51 2.51 6.59 4.89
C PHE A 51 1.81 7.92 4.57
N ASP A 52 0.51 7.92 4.29
CA ASP A 52 -0.25 9.18 4.32
C ASP A 52 -0.46 9.61 5.78
N PRO A 53 0.08 10.76 6.22
CA PRO A 53 -0.06 11.20 7.61
C PRO A 53 -1.52 11.47 8.01
N ARG A 54 -2.43 11.56 7.02
CA ARG A 54 -3.87 11.70 7.28
C ARG A 54 -4.53 10.35 7.57
N ALA A 55 -3.99 9.24 7.08
CA ALA A 55 -4.52 7.91 7.33
C ALA A 55 -4.11 7.44 8.74
N SER A 56 -5.09 7.15 9.59
CA SER A 56 -4.84 6.64 10.94
C SER A 56 -4.66 5.12 10.96
N ILE A 57 -5.39 4.41 10.09
CA ILE A 57 -5.33 2.96 9.97
C ILE A 57 -5.78 2.52 8.57
N THR A 58 -5.24 1.39 8.11
CA THR A 58 -5.71 0.69 6.92
C THR A 58 -6.16 -0.73 7.29
N ILE A 59 -7.23 -1.21 6.67
CA ILE A 59 -7.76 -2.56 6.92
C ILE A 59 -7.74 -3.36 5.61
N PRO A 60 -6.65 -4.11 5.35
CA PRO A 60 -6.62 -5.05 4.24
C PRO A 60 -7.36 -6.35 4.60
N ALA A 61 -8.44 -6.64 3.88
CA ALA A 61 -9.13 -7.92 4.01
C ALA A 61 -8.37 -9.04 3.28
N THR A 62 -8.18 -10.18 3.96
CA THR A 62 -7.67 -11.41 3.36
C THR A 62 -8.30 -12.63 4.03
N SER A 63 -8.63 -13.66 3.25
CA SER A 63 -9.01 -14.99 3.75
C SER A 63 -7.82 -15.95 3.86
N ARG A 64 -6.63 -15.49 3.43
CA ARG A 64 -5.40 -16.28 3.35
C ARG A 64 -4.46 -15.90 4.50
N PRO A 65 -4.19 -16.80 5.47
CA PRO A 65 -3.32 -16.52 6.62
C PRO A 65 -1.92 -16.02 6.25
N GLU A 66 -1.33 -16.56 5.18
CA GLU A 66 -0.01 -16.17 4.69
C GLU A 66 0.05 -14.68 4.29
N ARG A 67 -1.07 -14.12 3.80
CA ARG A 67 -1.16 -12.70 3.45
C ARG A 67 -1.33 -11.80 4.66
N ILE A 68 -1.72 -12.33 5.82
CA ILE A 68 -1.87 -11.52 7.04
C ILE A 68 -0.52 -10.96 7.43
N ASN A 69 0.50 -11.81 7.51
CA ASN A 69 1.87 -11.41 7.83
C ASN A 69 2.44 -10.48 6.75
N GLU A 70 2.26 -10.84 5.47
CA GLU A 70 2.70 -10.02 4.33
C GLU A 70 2.11 -8.60 4.39
N ASN A 71 0.79 -8.48 4.62
CA ASN A 71 0.11 -7.19 4.71
C ASN A 71 0.60 -6.38 5.93
N ALA A 72 0.75 -7.04 7.09
CA ALA A 72 1.12 -6.40 8.35
C ALA A 72 2.53 -5.78 8.31
N LEU A 73 3.45 -6.35 7.52
CA LEU A 73 4.81 -5.81 7.37
C LEU A 73 4.81 -4.34 6.94
N SER A 74 3.86 -3.93 6.10
CA SER A 74 3.69 -2.54 5.64
C SER A 74 3.52 -1.54 6.80
N GLY A 75 3.01 -1.98 7.96
CA GLY A 75 2.89 -1.15 9.17
C GLY A 75 4.18 -1.04 9.99
N SER A 76 5.17 -1.89 9.72
CA SER A 76 6.48 -1.89 10.37
C SER A 76 7.59 -1.25 9.51
N LEU A 77 7.31 -1.00 8.24
CA LEU A 77 8.26 -0.34 7.35
C LEU A 77 8.42 1.15 7.72
N GLY A 78 9.63 1.68 7.57
CA GLY A 78 9.91 3.10 7.72
C GLY A 78 9.25 3.92 6.61
N THR A 79 9.16 5.24 6.78
CA THR A 79 8.50 6.14 5.82
C THR A 79 9.06 5.97 4.39
N MET A 80 8.19 5.90 3.39
CA MET A 80 8.57 5.94 1.98
C MET A 80 8.85 7.38 1.53
N PRO A 81 9.95 7.63 0.81
CA PRO A 81 10.18 8.90 0.12
C PRO A 81 9.02 9.25 -0.82
N GLN A 82 8.76 10.54 -0.99
CA GLN A 82 7.65 11.02 -1.84
C GLN A 82 7.80 10.54 -3.29
N GLU A 83 9.03 10.46 -3.78
CA GLU A 83 9.37 10.01 -5.13
C GLU A 83 8.96 8.55 -5.35
N LEU A 84 9.19 7.68 -4.35
CA LEU A 84 8.76 6.29 -4.41
C LEU A 84 7.25 6.15 -4.28
N ARG A 85 6.62 7.03 -3.50
CA ARG A 85 5.16 7.08 -3.41
C ARG A 85 4.52 7.46 -4.75
N GLU A 86 5.14 8.38 -5.48
CA GLU A 86 4.74 8.75 -6.84
C GLU A 86 5.00 7.61 -7.83
N TYR A 87 6.16 6.98 -7.75
CA TYR A 87 6.50 5.80 -8.55
C TYR A 87 5.44 4.69 -8.41
N VAL A 88 5.09 4.27 -7.19
CA VAL A 88 4.06 3.25 -6.94
C VAL A 88 2.72 3.63 -7.57
N ARG A 89 2.33 4.91 -7.48
CA ARG A 89 1.08 5.43 -8.07
C ARG A 89 1.12 5.38 -9.59
N GLU A 90 2.22 5.76 -10.21
CA GLU A 90 2.35 5.78 -11.67
C GLU A 90 2.41 4.36 -12.23
N GLU A 91 3.14 3.50 -11.57
CA GLU A 91 3.36 2.12 -11.98
C GLU A 91 2.07 1.30 -11.89
N ILE A 92 1.26 1.48 -10.84
CA ILE A 92 -0.05 0.85 -10.77
C ILE A 92 -1.01 1.39 -11.84
N VAL A 93 -1.05 2.71 -12.05
CA VAL A 93 -1.93 3.35 -13.07
C VAL A 93 -1.57 2.89 -14.48
N ARG A 94 -0.28 2.66 -14.77
CA ARG A 94 0.21 2.16 -16.06
C ARG A 94 -0.38 0.79 -16.41
N LEU A 95 -0.72 -0.04 -15.41
CA LEU A 95 -1.08 -1.44 -15.60
C LEU A 95 -2.55 -1.79 -15.30
N LEU A 96 -3.34 -0.84 -14.80
CA LEU A 96 -4.80 -0.98 -14.66
C LEU A 96 -5.53 -0.85 -16.01
#